data_AF-A0A819L0P3-F1
#
_entry.id   AF-A0A819L0P3-F1
#
_cell.length_a   1.000
_cell.length_b   1.000
_cell.length_c   1.000
_cell.angle_alpha   90.00
_cell.angle_beta   90.00
_cell.angle_gamma   90.00
#
_symmetry.space_group_name_H-M   'P 1'
#
loop_
_entity.id
_entity.type
_entity.pdbx_description
1 polymer ?
#
loop_
_entity_poly.entity_id
_entity_poly.type
_entity_poly.pdbx_seq_one_letter_code
_entity_poly.pdbx_strand_id
1 'polypeptide(L)'
;QSDVRSRPKIDPESIATFILTSGTTGEPKIAMLSHTNLLATLKGIIDRRQRTKIEAQPSSRHCSFLPMAHLYERLVLLNYFLHGDYT
;
A
#
# COMPACT_ATOMS: atom_id res chain seq x y z
N GLN A 1 34.80 -8.06 9.09
CA GLN A 1 33.46 -8.68 9.19
C GLN A 1 32.98 -8.40 10.62
N SER A 2 31.86 -7.76 10.93
CA SER A 2 30.62 -7.51 10.19
C SER A 2 29.91 -6.32 10.86
N ASP A 3 29.75 -5.19 10.15
CA ASP A 3 28.89 -4.09 10.54
C ASP A 3 27.42 -4.53 10.36
N VAL A 4 26.89 -5.25 11.34
CA VAL A 4 25.46 -5.60 11.40
C VAL A 4 24.74 -4.33 11.83
N ARG A 5 24.41 -3.46 10.86
CA ARG A 5 23.56 -2.29 11.09
C ARG A 5 22.29 -2.77 11.80
N SER A 6 22.14 -2.42 13.08
CA SER A 6 20.92 -2.67 13.84
C SER A 6 19.75 -2.09 13.06
N ARG A 7 18.69 -2.89 12.84
CA ARG A 7 17.50 -2.41 12.12
C ARG A 7 16.99 -1.14 12.81
N PRO A 8 16.72 -0.06 12.06
CA PRO A 8 16.21 1.16 12.66
C PRO A 8 14.90 0.85 13.39
N LYS A 9 14.73 1.42 14.59
CA LYS A 9 13.47 1.32 15.33
C LYS A 9 12.44 2.16 14.57
N ILE A 10 11.39 1.50 14.06
CA ILE A 10 10.35 2.14 13.26
C ILE A 10 9.25 2.66 14.19
N ASP A 11 8.95 3.95 14.10
CA ASP A 11 7.77 4.56 14.72
C ASP A 11 6.58 4.41 13.76
N PRO A 12 5.46 3.77 14.15
CA PRO A 12 4.25 3.66 13.32
C PRO A 12 3.71 5.00 12.82
N GLU A 13 3.94 6.09 13.55
CA GLU A 13 3.49 7.44 13.16
C GLU A 13 4.47 8.15 12.21
N SER A 14 5.65 7.57 11.97
CA SER A 14 6.58 8.09 10.97
C SER A 14 5.97 8.00 9.56
N ILE A 15 6.32 8.97 8.71
CA ILE A 15 5.84 9.05 7.34
C ILE A 15 6.38 7.88 6.53
N ALA A 16 5.47 7.07 5.98
CA ALA A 16 5.78 5.94 5.12
C ALA A 16 5.85 6.34 3.64
N THR A 17 4.98 7.26 3.19
CA THR A 17 4.98 7.74 1.81
C THR A 17 4.30 9.09 1.64
N PHE A 18 4.70 9.80 0.58
CA PHE A 18 4.01 10.95 0.04
C PHE A 18 3.17 10.53 -1.18
N ILE A 19 1.98 11.12 -1.34
CA ILE A 19 1.14 10.95 -2.53
C ILE A 19 0.78 12.34 -3.05
N LEU A 20 1.13 12.59 -4.32
CA LEU A 20 0.69 13.79 -5.02
C LEU A 20 -0.75 13.61 -5.46
N THR A 21 -1.58 14.61 -5.16
CA THR A 21 -2.98 14.66 -5.56
C THR A 21 -3.18 15.88 -6.43
N SER A 22 -4.03 15.77 -7.46
CA SER A 22 -4.26 16.86 -8.42
C SER A 22 -4.77 18.14 -7.76
N GLY A 23 -5.39 18.04 -6.58
CA GLY A 23 -5.98 19.17 -5.89
C GLY A 23 -7.18 19.73 -6.66
N THR A 24 -8.25 20.13 -5.95
CA THR A 24 -9.40 20.80 -6.60
C THR A 24 -9.11 22.26 -6.92
N THR A 25 -7.97 22.79 -6.46
CA THR A 25 -7.59 24.21 -6.50
C THR A 25 -6.49 24.51 -7.55
N GLY A 26 -6.24 23.60 -8.50
CA GLY A 26 -5.24 23.75 -9.57
C GLY A 26 -3.80 23.40 -9.16
N GLU A 27 -3.42 23.72 -7.93
CA GLU A 27 -2.10 23.35 -7.38
C GLU A 27 -2.09 21.94 -6.79
N PRO A 28 -1.13 21.07 -7.17
CA PRO A 28 -1.03 19.72 -6.65
C PRO A 28 -0.65 19.73 -5.17
N LYS A 29 -1.39 18.95 -4.37
CA LYS A 29 -1.16 18.83 -2.91
C LYS A 29 -0.50 17.51 -2.59
N ILE A 30 0.43 17.53 -1.63
CA ILE A 30 1.08 16.33 -1.11
C ILE A 30 0.31 15.84 0.13
N ALA A 31 -0.19 14.61 0.06
CA ALA A 31 -0.68 13.88 1.21
C ALA A 31 0.46 13.10 1.86
N MET A 32 0.69 13.33 3.15
CA MET A 32 1.67 12.58 3.96
C MET A 32 0.95 11.42 4.64
N LEU A 33 1.39 10.19 4.37
CA LEU A 33 0.79 8.99 4.95
C LEU A 33 1.78 8.33 5.90
N SER A 34 1.40 8.20 7.17
CA SER A 34 2.15 7.40 8.15
C SER A 34 1.98 5.90 7.89
N HIS A 35 2.82 5.08 8.52
CA HIS A 35 2.64 3.62 8.48
C HIS A 35 1.27 3.22 9.02
N THR A 36 0.83 3.83 10.13
CA THR A 36 -0.49 3.59 10.72
C THR A 36 -1.62 3.89 9.74
N ASN A 37 -1.63 5.06 9.08
CA ASN A 37 -2.70 5.42 8.14
C ASN A 37 -2.71 4.52 6.90
N LEU A 38 -1.52 4.15 6.40
CA LEU A 38 -1.39 3.27 5.24
C LEU A 38 -1.96 1.87 5.55
N LEU A 39 -1.59 1.30 6.71
CA LEU A 39 -2.06 -0.02 7.13
C LEU A 39 -3.56 -0.03 7.47
N ALA A 40 -4.10 1.05 8.04
CA ALA A 40 -5.53 1.19 8.26
C ALA A 40 -6.31 1.13 6.93
N THR A 41 -5.81 1.78 5.88
CA THR A 41 -6.42 1.75 4.54
C THR A 41 -6.32 0.37 3.91
N LEU A 42 -5.16 -0.29 4.03
CA LEU A 42 -4.94 -1.66 3.57
C LEU A 42 -5.91 -2.64 4.26
N LYS A 43 -6.12 -2.51 5.57
CA LYS A 43 -7.09 -3.31 6.32
C LYS A 43 -8.50 -3.18 5.74
N GLY A 44 -8.92 -1.97 5.36
CA GLY A 44 -10.21 -1.77 4.69
C GLY A 44 -10.33 -2.50 3.35
N ILE A 45 -9.23 -2.60 2.58
CA ILE A 45 -9.18 -3.39 1.33
C ILE A 45 -9.32 -4.88 1.62
N ILE A 46 -8.59 -5.39 2.63
CA ILE A 46 -8.65 -6.79 3.06
C ILE A 46 -10.08 -7.14 3.54
N ASP A 47 -10.67 -6.31 4.40
CA ASP A 47 -12.03 -6.50 4.92
C ASP A 47 -13.06 -6.51 3.78
N ARG A 48 -12.90 -5.62 2.79
CA ARG A 48 -13.76 -5.60 1.61
C ARG A 48 -13.63 -6.89 0.80
N ARG A 49 -12.39 -7.34 0.53
CA ARG A 49 -12.10 -8.58 -0.21
C ARG A 49 -12.79 -9.79 0.45
N GLN A 50 -12.68 -9.90 1.78
CA GLN A 50 -13.34 -10.95 2.56
C GLN A 50 -14.87 -10.90 2.43
N ARG A 51 -15.48 -9.72 2.51
CA ARG A 51 -16.94 -9.57 2.36
C ARG A 51 -17.45 -9.89 0.95
N THR A 52 -16.68 -9.54 -0.07
CA THR A 52 -17.05 -9.82 -1.47
C THR A 52 -16.71 -11.24 -1.92
N LYS A 53 -16.06 -12.04 -1.06
CA LYS A 53 -15.58 -13.40 -1.38
C LYS A 53 -14.71 -13.46 -2.64
N ILE A 54 -13.97 -12.38 -2.91
CA ILE A 54 -13.02 -12.34 -4.01
C ILE A 54 -11.70 -12.86 -3.44
N GLU A 55 -11.48 -14.16 -3.55
CA GLU A 55 -10.22 -14.76 -3.16
C GLU A 55 -9.29 -14.76 -4.37
N ALA A 56 -8.17 -14.05 -4.25
CA ALA A 56 -7.04 -14.32 -5.10
C ALA A 56 -6.47 -15.69 -4.68
N GLN A 57 -6.41 -16.55 -5.68
CA GLN A 57 -5.78 -17.86 -5.66
C GLN A 57 -4.35 -17.68 -6.17
N PRO A 58 -3.44 -18.64 -5.92
CA PRO A 58 -2.08 -18.60 -6.47
C PRO A 58 -2.07 -18.30 -7.98
N SER A 59 -2.92 -18.98 -8.76
CA SER A 59 -3.07 -18.81 -10.21
C SER A 59 -3.72 -17.48 -10.66
N SER A 60 -4.11 -16.61 -9.72
CA SER A 60 -4.77 -15.34 -10.03
C SER A 60 -3.79 -14.35 -10.61
N ARG A 61 -4.21 -13.66 -11.67
CA ARG A 61 -3.40 -12.63 -12.32
C ARG A 61 -3.97 -11.27 -11.97
N HIS A 62 -3.15 -10.44 -11.32
CA HIS A 62 -3.45 -9.02 -11.15
C HIS A 62 -3.09 -8.25 -12.42
N CYS A 63 -4.04 -7.48 -12.94
CA CYS A 63 -3.82 -6.56 -14.05
C CYS A 63 -3.79 -5.13 -13.52
N SER A 64 -2.59 -4.55 -13.43
CA SER A 64 -2.39 -3.15 -13.06
C SER A 64 -2.64 -2.24 -14.25
N PHE A 65 -3.71 -1.47 -14.20
CA PHE A 65 -3.97 -0.40 -15.19
C PHE A 65 -3.66 1.00 -14.65
N LEU A 66 -3.73 1.18 -13.33
CA LEU A 66 -3.47 2.47 -12.70
C LEU A 66 -1.96 2.72 -12.57
N PRO A 67 -1.49 3.97 -12.70
CA PRO A 67 -0.10 4.30 -12.41
C PRO A 67 0.26 4.04 -10.95
N MET A 68 1.52 3.65 -10.68
CA MET A 68 2.04 3.49 -9.30
C MET A 68 1.98 4.76 -8.45
N ALA A 69 1.83 5.93 -9.07
CA ALA A 69 1.60 7.19 -8.39
C ALA A 69 0.23 7.24 -7.69
N HIS A 70 -0.72 6.40 -8.10
CA HIS A 70 -2.04 6.31 -7.51
C HIS A 70 -2.02 5.41 -6.26
N LEU A 71 -2.38 5.95 -5.10
CA LEU A 71 -2.33 5.25 -3.81
C LEU A 71 -3.05 3.89 -3.83
N TYR A 72 -4.23 3.82 -4.48
CA TYR A 72 -5.00 2.58 -4.57
C TYR A 72 -4.21 1.45 -5.25
N GLU A 73 -3.53 1.71 -6.36
CA GLU A 73 -2.75 0.68 -7.06
C GLU A 73 -1.65 0.13 -6.15
N ARG A 74 -0.95 1.04 -5.47
CA ARG A 74 0.13 0.66 -4.56
C ARG A 74 -0.37 -0.19 -3.39
N LEU A 75 -1.55 0.11 -2.85
CA LEU A 75 -2.17 -0.69 -1.78
C LEU A 75 -2.65 -2.05 -2.27
N VAL A 76 -3.20 -2.12 -3.48
CA VAL A 76 -3.61 -3.40 -4.09
C VAL A 76 -2.38 -4.28 -4.29
N LEU A 77 -1.30 -3.76 -4.86
CA LEU A 77 -0.04 -4.50 -5.00
C LEU A 77 0.51 -4.94 -3.63
N LEU A 78 0.53 -4.06 -2.64
CA LEU A 78 0.97 -4.41 -1.29
C LEU A 78 0.13 -5.55 -0.69
N ASN A 79 -1.19 -5.54 -0.92
CA ASN A 79 -2.08 -6.62 -0.52
C ASN A 79 -1.69 -7.95 -1.19
N TYR A 80 -1.45 -7.96 -2.50
CA TYR A 80 -0.94 -9.16 -3.20
C TYR A 80 0.41 -9.63 -2.61
N PHE A 81 1.30 -8.71 -2.20
CA PHE A 81 2.65 -9.06 -1.71
C PHE A 81 2.63 -9.69 -0.34
N LEU A 82 1.77 -9.18 0.53
CA LEU A 82 1.65 -9.69 1.89
C LEU A 82 0.89 -11.01 1.97
N HIS A 83 -0.01 -11.27 1.01
CA HIS A 83 -0.85 -12.46 1.00
C HIS A 83 -0.36 -13.58 0.06
N GLY A 84 0.77 -13.38 -0.63
CA GLY A 84 1.49 -14.45 -1.32
C GLY A 84 0.86 -14.91 -2.63
N ASP A 85 -0.06 -14.12 -3.19
CA ASP A 85 -0.75 -14.40 -4.46
C ASP A 85 0.14 -14.10 -5.69
N TYR A 86 1.45 -14.36 -5.58
CA TYR A 86 2.47 -14.20 -6.62
C TYR A 86 3.07 -15.55 -7.02
N THR A 87 2.26 -16.46 -7.57
CA THR A 87 2.77 -17.65 -8.30
C THR A 87 1.83 -18.07 -9.41
#